data_AF-A0A6V8ED68-F1
#
_entry.id   AF-A0A6V8ED68-F1
#
_cell.length_a   1.000
_cell.length_b   1.000
_cell.length_c   1.000
_cell.angle_alpha   90.00
_cell.angle_beta   90.00
_cell.angle_gamma   90.00
#
_symmetry.space_group_name_H-M   'P 1'
#
loop_
_entity.id
_entity.type
_entity.pdbx_description
1 polymer ?
#
loop_
_entity_poly.entity_id
_entity_poly.type
_entity_poly.pdbx_seq_one_letter_code
_entity_poly.pdbx_strand_id
1 'polypeptide(L)'
;MNQVFAVPEFNKFVIFVSVIAVLCGLVFWRIRSNKPNHQSQQLLIPPGGVRIFIAKSIILSIAVGASSILLQYAEAIVDYENEQCEEINHRNKHQCHYDGYTSNDIGDQLSGFLLNQEVESGFVIGQELSHGHAPDGPWFWLYYVLGSLVILTGFNLAKRRYRLHMANLKHVEEDLRPVIRQLANDPRGVIEGRIQMPPPVESSKPTSREIRRSAVILFFCGLISVITMMSFFDLFYAIESGQVMSQEHNGEAVLLSAMALGFNISGHTAVKLLSANYPGESIAGYVVEHPSRAQSPASNIPTKATSAREVLEELANEMRATRVESEMLRVQLSETRIQVTSLESELERKTTELEAIQALTHDMERIIKQSEDSSNKNLSLMDSVLVGDSLFNGDKIDKQVVNDPKAIAKAAIEAYKAGRTDVKSAELDF
;
A
#
# COMPACT_ATOMS: atom_id res chain seq x y z
N MET A 1 -4.63 -50.72 -9.20
CA MET A 1 -5.71 -49.88 -9.76
C MET A 1 -5.56 -48.49 -9.15
N ASN A 2 -4.74 -47.64 -9.78
CA ASN A 2 -4.61 -46.23 -9.40
C ASN A 2 -5.43 -45.44 -10.41
N GLN A 3 -6.60 -44.96 -9.98
CA GLN A 3 -7.34 -43.97 -10.77
C GLN A 3 -6.59 -42.64 -10.65
N VAL A 4 -5.80 -42.34 -11.66
CA VAL A 4 -5.30 -40.99 -11.92
C VAL A 4 -6.53 -40.14 -12.19
N PHE A 5 -6.86 -39.23 -11.27
CA PHE A 5 -7.86 -38.20 -11.51
C PHE A 5 -7.33 -37.28 -12.60
N ALA A 6 -7.71 -37.56 -13.85
CA ALA A 6 -7.55 -36.62 -14.94
C ALA A 6 -8.46 -35.42 -14.64
N VAL A 7 -7.88 -34.34 -14.10
CA VAL A 7 -8.54 -33.05 -14.02
C VAL A 7 -8.74 -32.57 -15.46
N PRO A 8 -9.98 -32.31 -15.92
CA PRO A 8 -10.21 -31.95 -17.31
C PRO A 8 -9.55 -30.59 -17.60
N GLU A 9 -8.62 -30.56 -18.55
CA GLU A 9 -7.91 -29.37 -19.05
C GLU A 9 -8.85 -28.21 -19.43
N PHE A 10 -10.11 -28.54 -19.77
CA PHE A 10 -11.18 -27.59 -20.07
C PHE A 10 -11.62 -26.70 -18.88
N ASN A 11 -11.19 -26.98 -17.65
CA ASN A 11 -11.54 -26.18 -16.47
C ASN A 11 -10.58 -25.01 -16.20
N LYS A 12 -9.29 -25.10 -16.54
CA LYS A 12 -8.31 -24.05 -16.18
C LYS A 12 -8.63 -22.72 -16.88
N PHE A 13 -9.01 -22.73 -18.17
CA PHE A 13 -9.39 -21.53 -18.93
C PHE A 13 -10.71 -20.91 -18.45
N VAL A 14 -11.73 -21.72 -18.16
CA VAL A 14 -13.03 -21.23 -17.64
C VAL A 14 -12.88 -20.67 -16.23
N ILE A 15 -12.04 -21.30 -15.39
CA ILE A 15 -11.66 -20.76 -14.08
C ILE A 15 -10.90 -19.45 -14.25
N PHE A 16 -9.95 -19.36 -15.18
CA PHE A 16 -9.21 -18.12 -15.46
C PHE A 16 -10.13 -16.98 -15.93
N VAL A 17 -11.01 -17.24 -16.90
CA VAL A 17 -11.97 -16.26 -17.42
C VAL A 17 -12.99 -15.87 -16.34
N SER A 18 -13.47 -16.80 -15.52
CA SER A 18 -14.40 -16.51 -14.43
C SER A 18 -13.73 -15.73 -13.29
N VAL A 19 -12.47 -16.02 -12.95
CA VAL A 19 -11.68 -15.24 -11.98
C VAL A 19 -11.42 -13.82 -12.51
N ILE A 20 -11.10 -13.66 -13.80
CA ILE A 20 -10.98 -12.33 -14.43
C ILE A 20 -12.33 -11.60 -14.42
N ALA A 21 -13.43 -12.29 -14.73
CA ALA A 21 -14.76 -11.70 -14.73
C ALA A 21 -15.18 -11.26 -13.31
N VAL A 22 -14.85 -12.06 -12.29
CA VAL A 22 -15.08 -11.74 -10.87
C VAL A 22 -14.18 -10.59 -10.43
N LEU A 23 -12.90 -10.55 -10.81
CA LEU A 23 -12.00 -9.43 -10.52
C LEU A 23 -12.49 -8.14 -11.18
N CYS A 24 -12.88 -8.20 -12.46
CA CYS A 24 -13.52 -7.09 -13.17
C CYS A 24 -14.79 -6.64 -12.44
N GLY A 25 -15.66 -7.57 -12.06
CA GLY A 25 -16.89 -7.31 -11.32
C GLY A 25 -16.64 -6.66 -9.95
N LEU A 26 -15.69 -7.16 -9.17
CA LEU A 26 -15.32 -6.64 -7.85
C LEU A 26 -14.67 -5.25 -7.94
N VAL A 27 -13.79 -5.03 -8.92
CA VAL A 27 -13.19 -3.71 -9.17
C VAL A 27 -14.28 -2.72 -9.57
N PHE A 28 -15.19 -3.09 -10.47
CA PHE A 28 -16.30 -2.23 -10.89
C PHE A 28 -17.29 -1.97 -9.76
N TRP A 29 -17.58 -2.98 -8.94
CA TRP A 29 -18.45 -2.86 -7.78
C TRP A 29 -17.86 -1.96 -6.71
N ARG A 30 -16.56 -2.07 -6.41
CA ARG A 30 -15.86 -1.20 -5.45
C ARG A 30 -15.81 0.26 -5.90
N ILE A 31 -15.72 0.51 -7.21
CA ILE A 31 -15.80 1.87 -7.79
C ILE A 31 -17.23 2.42 -7.66
N ARG A 32 -18.25 1.56 -7.83
CA ARG A 32 -19.67 1.96 -7.80
C ARG A 32 -20.24 2.07 -6.38
N SER A 33 -19.74 1.29 -5.41
CA SER A 33 -20.21 1.28 -4.03
C SER A 33 -19.58 2.39 -3.18
N ASN A 34 -18.47 2.99 -3.62
CA ASN A 34 -17.91 4.19 -3.01
C ASN A 34 -18.74 5.44 -3.37
N LYS A 35 -19.99 5.49 -2.88
CA LYS A 35 -20.60 6.80 -2.59
C LYS A 35 -19.79 7.39 -1.43
N PRO A 36 -19.21 8.59 -1.58
CA PRO A 36 -18.41 9.19 -0.51
C PRO A 36 -19.34 9.46 0.66
N ASN A 37 -19.20 8.69 1.74
CA ASN A 37 -19.86 9.01 2.99
C ASN A 37 -19.18 10.28 3.54
N HIS A 38 -19.96 11.35 3.75
CA HIS A 38 -19.44 12.69 4.02
C HIS A 38 -18.66 12.82 5.34
N GLN A 39 -18.72 11.83 6.22
CA GLN A 39 -18.15 11.89 7.58
C GLN A 39 -16.81 11.14 7.75
N SER A 40 -16.31 10.43 6.74
CA SER A 40 -15.09 9.60 6.87
C SER A 40 -14.05 9.88 5.78
N GLN A 41 -13.93 11.13 5.32
CA GLN A 41 -12.73 11.58 4.62
C GLN A 41 -11.59 11.73 5.62
N GLN A 42 -11.12 10.61 6.19
CA GLN A 42 -9.78 10.55 6.73
C GLN A 42 -8.85 11.09 5.64
N LEU A 43 -8.11 12.17 5.94
CA LEU A 43 -7.08 12.67 5.04
C LEU A 43 -6.14 11.50 4.74
N LEU A 44 -6.27 10.91 3.54
CA LEU A 44 -5.28 9.95 3.07
C LEU A 44 -3.99 10.73 2.83
N ILE A 45 -3.14 10.74 3.85
CA ILE A 45 -1.82 11.36 3.80
C ILE A 45 -1.05 10.71 2.65
N PRO A 46 -0.50 11.49 1.71
CA PRO A 46 0.24 10.94 0.59
C PRO A 46 1.46 10.14 1.10
N PRO A 47 1.84 9.03 0.44
CA PRO A 47 3.03 8.30 0.81
C PRO A 47 4.28 9.20 0.69
N GLY A 48 5.21 9.06 1.63
CA GLY A 48 6.46 9.84 1.64
C GLY A 48 7.28 9.67 0.36
N GLY A 49 8.03 10.71 -0.02
CA GLY A 49 8.81 10.76 -1.27
C GLY A 49 9.75 9.57 -1.48
N VAL A 50 10.38 9.07 -0.40
CA VAL A 50 11.26 7.89 -0.43
C VAL A 50 10.51 6.63 -0.87
N ARG A 51 9.30 6.40 -0.34
CA ARG A 51 8.48 5.24 -0.72
C ARG A 51 8.06 5.30 -2.19
N ILE A 52 7.73 6.49 -2.68
CA ILE A 52 7.40 6.70 -4.10
C ILE A 52 8.62 6.43 -4.98
N PHE A 53 9.81 6.88 -4.57
CA PHE A 53 11.05 6.64 -5.30
C PHE A 53 11.37 5.14 -5.40
N ILE A 54 11.29 4.41 -4.28
CA ILE A 54 11.52 2.96 -4.24
C ILE A 54 10.52 2.23 -5.14
N ALA A 55 9.22 2.54 -5.03
CA ALA A 55 8.19 1.92 -5.86
C ALA A 55 8.40 2.19 -7.37
N LYS A 56 8.87 3.39 -7.73
CA LYS A 56 9.24 3.72 -9.11
C LYS A 56 10.47 2.96 -9.60
N SER A 57 11.46 2.76 -8.73
CA SER A 57 12.66 1.98 -9.07
C SER A 57 12.28 0.53 -9.33
N ILE A 58 11.48 -0.07 -8.46
CA ILE A 58 11.02 -1.47 -8.59
C ILE A 58 10.27 -1.66 -9.92
N ILE A 59 9.31 -0.80 -10.23
CA ILE A 59 8.51 -0.96 -11.46
C ILE A 59 9.36 -0.73 -12.72
N LEU A 60 10.36 0.15 -12.66
CA LEU A 60 11.30 0.36 -13.77
C LEU A 60 12.18 -0.88 -13.98
N SER A 61 12.71 -1.46 -12.90
CA SER A 61 13.50 -2.69 -12.95
C SER A 61 12.68 -3.86 -13.53
N ILE A 62 11.42 -4.01 -13.10
CA ILE A 62 10.51 -5.03 -13.66
C ILE A 62 10.24 -4.80 -15.15
N ALA A 63 10.00 -3.55 -15.56
CA ALA A 63 9.78 -3.23 -16.97
C ALA A 63 11.00 -3.54 -17.84
N VAL A 64 12.20 -3.21 -17.37
CA VAL A 64 13.47 -3.52 -18.06
C VAL A 64 13.68 -5.03 -18.13
N GLY A 65 13.50 -5.75 -17.02
CA GLY A 65 13.62 -7.21 -16.99
C GLY A 65 12.66 -7.91 -17.94
N ALA A 66 11.37 -7.56 -17.90
CA ALA A 66 10.36 -8.12 -18.79
C ALA A 66 10.63 -7.79 -20.27
N SER A 67 11.13 -6.58 -20.57
CA SER A 67 11.52 -6.21 -21.93
C SER A 67 12.74 -7.00 -22.41
N SER A 68 13.71 -7.26 -21.52
CA SER A 68 14.88 -8.08 -21.84
C SER A 68 14.49 -9.51 -22.19
N ILE A 69 13.56 -10.11 -21.44
CA ILE A 69 13.09 -11.48 -21.71
C ILE A 69 12.30 -11.53 -23.02
N LEU A 70 11.47 -10.52 -23.31
CA LEU A 70 10.78 -10.43 -24.60
C LEU A 70 11.74 -10.31 -25.79
N LEU A 71 12.89 -9.63 -25.60
CA LEU A 71 13.93 -9.55 -26.63
C LEU A 71 14.62 -10.90 -26.84
N GLN A 72 14.96 -11.60 -25.75
CA GLN A 72 15.53 -12.96 -25.84
C GLN A 72 14.56 -13.93 -26.51
N TYR A 73 13.26 -13.83 -26.19
CA TYR A 73 12.22 -14.61 -26.83
C TYR A 73 12.12 -14.30 -28.34
N ALA A 74 12.20 -13.02 -28.71
CA ALA A 74 12.23 -12.62 -30.13
C ALA A 74 13.44 -13.18 -30.87
N GLU A 75 14.63 -13.13 -30.27
CA GLU A 75 15.85 -13.73 -30.82
C GLU A 75 15.70 -15.25 -30.99
N ALA A 76 15.16 -15.94 -29.99
CA ALA A 76 14.92 -17.38 -30.04
C ALA A 76 13.95 -17.77 -31.17
N ILE A 77 12.91 -16.97 -31.45
CA ILE A 77 12.02 -17.22 -32.58
C ILE A 77 12.75 -17.08 -33.92
N VAL A 78 13.59 -16.05 -34.05
CA VAL A 78 14.37 -15.83 -35.28
C VAL A 78 15.32 -17.00 -35.53
N ASP A 79 16.01 -17.46 -34.48
CA ASP A 79 16.91 -18.60 -34.58
C ASP A 79 16.15 -19.88 -34.96
N TYR A 80 15.00 -20.13 -34.33
CA TYR A 80 14.13 -21.26 -34.65
C TYR A 80 13.66 -21.27 -36.12
N GLU A 81 13.18 -20.13 -36.62
CA GLU A 81 12.72 -20.01 -38.01
C GLU A 81 13.87 -20.15 -39.02
N ASN A 82 15.08 -19.70 -38.66
CA ASN A 82 16.27 -19.87 -39.49
C ASN A 82 16.71 -21.33 -39.55
N GLU A 83 16.71 -22.06 -38.43
CA GLU A 83 17.05 -23.49 -38.40
C GLU A 83 16.06 -24.32 -39.22
N GLN A 84 14.75 -24.08 -39.07
CA GLN A 84 13.71 -24.72 -39.89
C GLN A 84 13.91 -24.44 -41.39
N CYS A 85 14.24 -23.20 -41.74
CA CYS A 85 14.55 -22.82 -43.11
C CYS A 85 15.79 -23.55 -43.67
N GLU A 86 16.87 -23.67 -42.90
CA GLU A 86 18.08 -24.38 -43.32
C GLU A 86 17.78 -25.87 -43.58
N GLU A 87 16.99 -26.52 -42.71
CA GLU A 87 16.59 -27.92 -42.89
C GLU A 87 15.73 -28.13 -44.14
N ILE A 88 14.80 -27.21 -44.43
CA ILE A 88 13.95 -27.26 -45.63
C ILE A 88 14.80 -27.04 -46.90
N ASN A 89 15.73 -26.09 -46.89
CA ASN A 89 16.65 -25.83 -48.01
C ASN A 89 17.54 -27.05 -48.32
N HIS A 90 17.99 -27.77 -47.28
CA HIS A 90 18.77 -29.00 -47.46
C HIS A 90 17.95 -30.12 -48.12
N ARG A 91 16.64 -30.19 -47.87
CA ARG A 91 15.75 -31.21 -48.46
C ARG A 91 15.25 -30.83 -49.84
N ASN A 92 14.93 -29.55 -50.05
CA ASN A 92 14.36 -29.02 -51.29
C ASN A 92 15.14 -27.77 -51.69
N LYS A 93 15.74 -27.75 -52.89
CA LYS A 93 16.43 -26.56 -53.47
C LYS A 93 15.45 -25.42 -53.79
N HIS A 94 14.56 -25.05 -52.89
CA HIS A 94 13.61 -23.96 -53.04
C HIS A 94 13.99 -22.83 -52.09
N GLN A 95 13.53 -21.63 -52.41
CA GLN A 95 13.78 -20.42 -51.64
C GLN A 95 12.95 -20.48 -50.34
N CYS A 96 13.55 -20.26 -49.18
CA CYS A 96 12.78 -20.22 -47.93
C CYS A 96 11.72 -19.12 -47.99
N HIS A 97 10.48 -19.51 -47.72
CA HIS A 97 9.41 -18.59 -47.44
C HIS A 97 9.16 -18.63 -45.93
N TYR A 98 9.34 -17.49 -45.27
CA TYR A 98 9.05 -17.34 -43.86
C TYR A 98 7.56 -17.02 -43.70
N ASP A 99 6.82 -17.93 -43.08
CA ASP A 99 5.37 -17.79 -42.84
C ASP A 99 5.06 -17.13 -41.47
N GLY A 100 6.09 -16.83 -40.66
CA GLY A 100 5.96 -16.39 -39.26
C GLY A 100 6.62 -15.05 -38.92
N TYR A 101 7.35 -15.00 -37.82
CA TYR A 101 7.95 -13.78 -37.23
C TYR A 101 8.92 -13.04 -38.16
N THR A 102 9.62 -13.77 -39.04
CA THR A 102 10.57 -13.22 -40.03
C THR A 102 9.94 -12.95 -41.41
N SER A 103 8.64 -13.12 -41.55
CA SER A 103 7.89 -12.76 -42.77
C SER A 103 7.95 -11.25 -43.07
N ASN A 104 7.62 -10.86 -44.29
CA ASN A 104 7.54 -9.44 -44.68
C ASN A 104 6.19 -8.78 -44.34
N ASP A 105 5.18 -9.57 -43.94
CA ASP A 105 3.86 -9.06 -43.55
C ASP A 105 3.81 -8.85 -42.04
N ILE A 106 3.46 -7.63 -41.61
CA ILE A 106 3.34 -7.27 -40.19
C ILE A 106 2.31 -8.17 -39.47
N GLY A 107 1.26 -8.61 -40.16
CA GLY A 107 0.25 -9.50 -39.59
C GLY A 107 0.84 -10.86 -39.21
N ASP A 108 1.68 -11.40 -40.10
CA ASP A 108 2.35 -12.68 -39.93
C ASP A 108 3.52 -12.57 -38.95
N GLN A 109 4.21 -11.42 -38.93
CA GLN A 109 5.19 -11.11 -37.90
C GLN A 109 4.57 -11.12 -36.50
N LEU A 110 3.41 -10.48 -36.34
CA LEU A 110 2.74 -10.38 -35.05
C LEU A 110 2.14 -11.73 -34.61
N SER A 111 1.57 -12.49 -35.54
CA SER A 111 1.03 -13.81 -35.25
C SER A 111 2.16 -14.80 -34.91
N GLY A 112 3.26 -14.77 -35.66
CA GLY A 112 4.47 -15.53 -35.38
C GLY A 112 5.10 -15.19 -34.03
N PHE A 113 5.08 -13.92 -33.62
CA PHE A 113 5.55 -13.55 -32.28
C PHE A 113 4.63 -14.03 -31.16
N LEU A 114 3.30 -13.89 -31.30
CA LEU A 114 2.36 -14.07 -30.20
C LEU A 114 1.79 -15.48 -30.06
N LEU A 115 1.83 -16.28 -31.13
CA LEU A 115 1.15 -17.57 -31.23
C LEU A 115 2.09 -18.74 -31.52
N ASN A 116 3.40 -18.51 -31.64
CA ASN A 116 4.36 -19.60 -31.79
C ASN A 116 4.41 -20.42 -30.48
N GLN A 117 4.12 -21.71 -30.59
CA GLN A 117 4.06 -22.65 -29.46
C GLN A 117 5.33 -23.51 -29.34
N GLU A 118 6.24 -23.39 -30.30
CA GLU A 118 7.41 -24.26 -30.44
C GLU A 118 8.68 -23.61 -29.86
N VAL A 119 8.61 -22.32 -29.53
CA VAL A 119 9.72 -21.55 -28.99
C VAL A 119 9.43 -21.21 -27.54
N GLU A 120 10.32 -21.59 -26.64
CA GLU A 120 10.19 -21.34 -25.20
C GLU A 120 11.18 -20.27 -24.77
N SER A 121 10.80 -19.42 -23.82
CA SER A 121 11.71 -18.42 -23.24
C SER A 121 12.77 -19.04 -22.30
N GLY A 122 12.68 -20.35 -22.05
CA GLY A 122 13.60 -21.10 -21.20
C GLY A 122 13.24 -21.10 -19.71
N PHE A 123 12.02 -20.67 -19.33
CA PHE A 123 11.52 -20.89 -17.99
C PHE A 123 10.93 -22.30 -17.91
N VAL A 124 11.03 -22.95 -16.75
CA VAL A 124 10.47 -24.31 -16.59
C VAL A 124 9.18 -24.28 -15.76
N ILE A 125 8.85 -23.12 -15.20
CA ILE A 125 7.70 -22.93 -14.33
C ILE A 125 6.44 -22.65 -15.15
N GLY A 126 5.45 -23.53 -15.02
CA GLY A 126 4.12 -23.33 -15.63
C GLY A 126 4.01 -23.83 -17.06
N GLN A 127 4.82 -24.82 -17.46
CA GLN A 127 4.73 -25.49 -18.77
C GLN A 127 3.37 -26.16 -19.03
N GLU A 128 2.60 -26.47 -17.98
CA GLU A 128 1.22 -26.97 -18.11
C GLU A 128 0.17 -25.87 -18.36
N LEU A 129 0.53 -24.59 -18.28
CA LEU A 129 -0.35 -23.50 -18.71
C LEU A 129 -0.33 -23.38 -20.23
N SER A 130 -1.42 -22.84 -20.80
CA SER A 130 -1.45 -22.47 -22.22
C SER A 130 -0.22 -21.59 -22.53
N HIS A 131 0.61 -22.05 -23.47
CA HIS A 131 1.92 -21.47 -23.79
C HIS A 131 1.91 -19.93 -23.81
N GLY A 132 0.88 -19.31 -24.40
CA GLY A 132 0.75 -17.85 -24.44
C GLY A 132 0.77 -17.15 -23.07
N HIS A 133 0.15 -17.71 -22.03
CA HIS A 133 0.00 -17.08 -20.70
C HIS A 133 0.96 -17.62 -19.64
N ALA A 134 1.72 -18.67 -19.95
CA ALA A 134 2.77 -19.18 -19.09
C ALA A 134 3.93 -18.16 -19.01
N PRO A 135 4.79 -18.25 -17.98
CA PRO A 135 6.08 -17.55 -17.95
C PRO A 135 6.94 -17.80 -19.20
N ASP A 136 6.72 -18.91 -19.90
CA ASP A 136 7.34 -19.21 -21.19
C ASP A 136 6.79 -18.43 -22.37
N GLY A 137 5.60 -17.87 -22.22
CA GLY A 137 4.90 -17.16 -23.27
C GLY A 137 5.17 -15.67 -23.31
N PRO A 138 5.02 -15.05 -24.49
CA PRO A 138 5.20 -13.61 -24.65
C PRO A 138 4.11 -12.80 -23.93
N TRP A 139 2.89 -13.32 -23.74
CA TRP A 139 1.82 -12.53 -23.11
C TRP A 139 2.08 -12.24 -21.64
N PHE A 140 2.69 -13.19 -20.92
CA PHE A 140 3.02 -12.99 -19.52
C PHE A 140 3.91 -11.77 -19.32
N TRP A 141 4.98 -11.67 -20.11
CA TRP A 141 5.91 -10.55 -20.07
C TRP A 141 5.30 -9.26 -20.63
N LEU A 142 4.46 -9.35 -21.67
CA LEU A 142 3.71 -8.20 -22.18
C LEU A 142 2.79 -7.59 -21.12
N TYR A 143 2.15 -8.40 -20.26
CA TYR A 143 1.34 -7.88 -19.16
C TYR A 143 2.18 -7.10 -18.15
N TYR A 144 3.40 -7.56 -17.84
CA TYR A 144 4.33 -6.82 -16.98
C TYR A 144 4.75 -5.49 -17.61
N VAL A 145 5.08 -5.46 -18.91
CA VAL A 145 5.47 -4.23 -19.60
C VAL A 145 4.29 -3.25 -19.65
N LEU A 146 3.13 -3.68 -20.14
CA LEU A 146 1.93 -2.84 -20.23
C LEU A 146 1.46 -2.35 -18.86
N GLY A 147 1.42 -3.25 -17.87
CA GLY A 147 1.06 -2.91 -16.50
C GLY A 147 2.02 -1.91 -15.86
N SER A 148 3.33 -2.07 -16.11
CA SER A 148 4.37 -1.14 -15.62
C SER A 148 4.23 0.25 -16.22
N LEU A 149 3.95 0.34 -17.52
CA LEU A 149 3.66 1.62 -18.18
C LEU A 149 2.43 2.30 -17.57
N VAL A 150 1.35 1.55 -17.34
CA VAL A 150 0.13 2.08 -16.70
C VAL A 150 0.45 2.61 -15.30
N ILE A 151 1.20 1.88 -14.47
CA ILE A 151 1.60 2.30 -13.13
C ILE A 151 2.47 3.58 -13.18
N LEU A 152 3.45 3.64 -14.09
CA LEU A 152 4.30 4.82 -14.29
C LEU A 152 3.49 6.05 -14.70
N THR A 153 2.52 5.89 -15.61
CA THR A 153 1.60 6.98 -15.96
C THR A 153 0.76 7.43 -14.76
N GLY A 154 0.34 6.51 -13.90
CA GLY A 154 -0.36 6.80 -12.65
C GLY A 154 0.47 7.68 -11.71
N PHE A 155 1.74 7.33 -11.50
CA PHE A 155 2.65 8.16 -10.70
C PHE A 155 2.86 9.56 -11.29
N ASN A 156 2.95 9.67 -12.62
CA ASN A 156 3.15 10.95 -13.29
C ASN A 156 1.92 11.87 -13.18
N LEU A 157 0.72 11.30 -13.29
CA LEU A 157 -0.54 12.03 -13.07
C LEU A 157 -0.63 12.55 -11.63
N ALA A 158 -0.37 11.68 -10.64
CA ALA A 158 -0.43 12.08 -9.25
C ALA A 158 0.63 13.13 -8.90
N LYS A 159 1.85 13.03 -9.46
CA LYS A 159 2.91 14.05 -9.31
C LYS A 159 2.52 15.38 -9.96
N ARG A 160 1.81 15.36 -11.09
CA ARG A 160 1.30 16.57 -11.74
C ARG A 160 0.27 17.27 -10.85
N ARG A 161 -0.69 16.52 -10.29
CA ARG A 161 -1.69 17.06 -9.35
C ARG A 161 -1.04 17.65 -8.11
N TYR A 162 -0.08 16.94 -7.51
CA TYR A 162 0.66 17.45 -6.36
C TYR A 162 1.37 18.77 -6.66
N ARG A 163 2.10 18.85 -7.78
CA ARG A 163 2.80 20.08 -8.18
C ARG A 163 1.84 21.25 -8.41
N LEU A 164 0.69 21.00 -9.03
CA LEU A 164 -0.32 22.01 -9.27
C LEU A 164 -0.93 22.51 -7.94
N HIS A 165 -1.25 21.59 -7.03
CA HIS A 165 -1.76 21.95 -5.69
C HIS A 165 -0.76 22.76 -4.88
N MET A 166 0.51 22.35 -4.87
CA MET A 166 1.58 23.09 -4.21
C MET A 166 1.81 24.48 -4.83
N ALA A 167 1.70 24.61 -6.16
CA ALA A 167 1.80 25.89 -6.83
C ALA A 167 0.66 26.84 -6.44
N ASN A 168 -0.57 26.32 -6.35
CA ASN A 168 -1.74 27.09 -5.90
C ASN A 168 -1.60 27.52 -4.44
N LEU A 169 -1.15 26.62 -3.55
CA LEU A 169 -0.89 26.95 -2.15
C LEU A 169 0.17 28.04 -2.01
N LYS A 170 1.26 27.95 -2.77
CA LYS A 170 2.31 28.96 -2.77
C LYS A 170 1.79 30.32 -3.26
N HIS A 171 0.96 30.32 -4.31
CA HIS A 171 0.35 31.54 -4.83
C HIS A 171 -0.54 32.22 -3.79
N VAL A 172 -1.40 31.45 -3.10
CA VAL A 172 -2.25 31.99 -2.03
C VAL A 172 -1.43 32.42 -0.81
N GLU A 173 -0.34 31.72 -0.47
CA GLU A 173 0.59 32.17 0.57
C GLU A 173 1.23 33.52 0.23
N GLU A 174 1.63 33.72 -1.04
CA GLU A 174 2.19 34.99 -1.52
C GLU A 174 1.16 36.13 -1.42
N ASP A 175 -0.11 35.87 -1.76
CA ASP A 175 -1.21 36.83 -1.65
C ASP A 175 -1.62 37.13 -0.19
N LEU A 176 -1.46 36.16 0.71
CA LEU A 176 -1.76 36.31 2.14
C LEU A 176 -0.73 37.19 2.87
N ARG A 177 0.54 37.19 2.47
CA ARG A 177 1.61 37.98 3.13
C ARG A 177 1.29 39.47 3.32
N PRO A 178 0.83 40.23 2.30
CA PRO A 178 0.44 41.63 2.49
C PRO A 178 -0.81 41.78 3.36
N VAL A 179 -1.77 40.86 3.24
CA VAL A 179 -3.02 40.86 4.03
C VAL A 179 -2.74 40.64 5.51
N ILE A 180 -1.81 39.74 5.86
CA ILE A 180 -1.38 39.51 7.26
C ILE A 180 -0.81 40.79 7.88
N ARG A 181 -0.03 41.57 7.12
CA ARG A 181 0.50 42.86 7.60
C ARG A 181 -0.62 43.88 7.82
N GLN A 182 -1.63 43.90 6.96
CA GLN A 182 -2.80 44.76 7.14
C GLN A 182 -3.65 44.33 8.35
N LEU A 183 -3.87 43.03 8.54
CA LEU A 183 -4.55 42.47 9.71
C LEU A 183 -3.82 42.77 11.02
N ALA A 184 -2.49 42.73 11.01
CA ALA A 184 -1.68 43.08 12.20
C ALA A 184 -1.85 44.55 12.60
N ASN A 185 -2.13 45.43 11.64
CA ASN A 185 -2.33 46.87 11.88
C ASN A 185 -3.80 47.24 12.16
N ASP A 186 -4.77 46.53 11.54
CA ASP A 186 -6.21 46.72 11.75
C ASP A 186 -6.95 45.36 11.77
N PRO A 187 -7.03 44.70 12.93
CA PRO A 187 -7.69 43.40 13.05
C PRO A 187 -9.22 43.47 12.87
N ARG A 188 -9.83 44.66 13.02
CA ARG A 188 -11.28 44.85 12.82
C ARG A 188 -11.63 45.04 11.34
N GLY A 189 -10.65 45.38 10.50
CA GLY A 189 -10.83 45.59 9.07
C GLY A 189 -11.41 44.39 8.31
N VAL A 190 -11.24 43.16 8.79
CA VAL A 190 -11.85 41.96 8.19
C VAL A 190 -13.35 41.87 8.50
N ILE A 191 -13.76 42.20 9.73
CA ILE A 191 -15.17 42.15 10.16
C ILE A 191 -15.98 43.26 9.48
N GLU A 192 -15.34 44.42 9.27
CA GLU A 192 -15.95 45.58 8.63
C GLU A 192 -15.87 45.54 7.09
N GLY A 193 -15.27 44.50 6.51
CA GLY A 193 -15.15 44.31 5.05
C GLY A 193 -14.13 45.22 4.36
N ARG A 194 -13.29 45.93 5.12
CA ARG A 194 -12.20 46.79 4.60
C ARG A 194 -11.00 45.98 4.11
N ILE A 195 -10.81 44.78 4.66
CA ILE A 195 -9.78 43.81 4.26
C ILE A 195 -10.49 42.58 3.71
N GLN A 196 -10.32 42.29 2.42
CA GLN A 196 -10.82 41.06 1.81
C GLN A 196 -9.77 39.96 1.93
N MET A 197 -10.15 38.83 2.52
CA MET A 197 -9.28 37.65 2.55
C MET A 197 -9.30 36.95 1.18
N PRO A 198 -8.14 36.48 0.69
CA PRO A 198 -8.11 35.70 -0.54
C PRO A 198 -8.94 34.43 -0.38
N PRO A 199 -9.53 33.90 -1.46
CA PRO A 199 -10.35 32.71 -1.39
C PRO A 199 -9.51 31.53 -0.89
N PRO A 200 -10.07 30.69 -0.01
CA PRO A 200 -9.35 29.55 0.54
C PRO A 200 -9.01 28.53 -0.55
N VAL A 201 -7.85 27.88 -0.43
CA VAL A 201 -7.46 26.80 -1.34
C VAL A 201 -8.29 25.56 -1.03
N GLU A 202 -9.16 25.20 -1.95
CA GLU A 202 -9.99 23.99 -1.82
C GLU A 202 -9.13 22.73 -1.71
N SER A 203 -9.62 21.75 -0.94
CA SER A 203 -9.01 20.42 -0.87
C SER A 203 -8.96 19.77 -2.26
N SER A 204 -7.78 19.36 -2.74
CA SER A 204 -7.65 18.67 -4.02
C SER A 204 -8.18 17.24 -3.90
N LYS A 205 -9.30 16.98 -4.61
CA LYS A 205 -9.93 15.67 -4.73
C LYS A 205 -9.48 14.93 -5.99
N PRO A 206 -9.44 13.59 -5.99
CA PRO A 206 -9.11 12.82 -7.17
C PRO A 206 -10.13 13.04 -8.30
N THR A 207 -9.62 13.26 -9.51
CA THR A 207 -10.44 13.41 -10.71
C THR A 207 -11.01 12.08 -11.18
N SER A 208 -12.12 12.08 -11.92
CA SER A 208 -12.71 10.84 -12.48
C SER A 208 -11.71 10.07 -13.37
N ARG A 209 -10.78 10.77 -14.03
CA ARG A 209 -9.71 10.15 -14.83
C ARG A 209 -8.71 9.40 -13.94
N GLU A 210 -8.33 9.97 -12.79
CA GLU A 210 -7.44 9.33 -11.82
C GLU A 210 -8.10 8.13 -11.15
N ILE A 211 -9.39 8.23 -10.82
CA ILE A 211 -10.18 7.10 -10.31
C ILE A 211 -10.22 5.97 -11.34
N ARG A 212 -10.52 6.27 -12.61
CA ARG A 212 -10.49 5.27 -13.68
C ARG A 212 -9.09 4.64 -13.84
N ARG A 213 -8.02 5.43 -13.77
CA ARG A 213 -6.64 4.90 -13.84
C ARG A 213 -6.29 4.02 -12.64
N SER A 214 -6.74 4.38 -11.43
CA SER A 214 -6.55 3.55 -10.24
C SER A 214 -7.20 2.18 -10.39
N ALA A 215 -8.38 2.11 -11.02
CA ALA A 215 -9.05 0.85 -11.33
C ALA A 215 -8.26 -0.02 -12.33
N VAL A 216 -7.73 0.60 -13.39
CA VAL A 216 -6.92 -0.11 -14.38
C VAL A 216 -5.64 -0.65 -13.76
N ILE A 217 -4.99 0.11 -12.86
CA ILE A 217 -3.80 -0.37 -12.12
C ILE A 217 -4.15 -1.61 -11.29
N LEU A 218 -5.26 -1.57 -10.54
CA LEU A 218 -5.72 -2.71 -9.73
C LEU A 218 -6.07 -3.93 -10.60
N PHE A 219 -6.64 -3.71 -11.78
CA PHE A 219 -6.90 -4.79 -12.74
C PHE A 219 -5.62 -5.51 -13.15
N PHE A 220 -4.58 -4.77 -13.57
CA PHE A 220 -3.29 -5.39 -13.93
C PHE A 220 -2.62 -6.08 -12.74
N CYS A 221 -2.69 -5.50 -11.54
CA CYS A 221 -2.16 -6.14 -10.32
C CYS A 221 -2.88 -7.46 -10.03
N GLY A 222 -4.21 -7.48 -10.13
CA GLY A 222 -5.02 -8.68 -9.95
C GLY A 222 -4.74 -9.74 -11.01
N LEU A 223 -4.68 -9.35 -12.28
CA LEU A 223 -4.40 -10.24 -13.40
C LEU A 223 -3.03 -10.92 -13.27
N ILE A 224 -1.98 -10.14 -13.00
CA ILE A 224 -0.63 -10.69 -12.78
C ILE A 224 -0.60 -11.61 -11.56
N SER A 225 -1.28 -11.26 -10.47
CA SER A 225 -1.36 -12.11 -9.27
C SER A 225 -2.05 -13.44 -9.53
N VAL A 226 -3.11 -13.45 -10.35
CA VAL A 226 -3.82 -14.68 -10.72
C VAL A 226 -2.95 -15.56 -11.61
N ILE A 227 -2.31 -14.99 -12.64
CA ILE A 227 -1.47 -15.76 -13.56
C ILE A 227 -0.28 -16.36 -12.81
N THR A 228 0.42 -15.55 -12.01
CA THR A 228 1.56 -16.02 -11.21
C THR A 228 1.14 -17.09 -10.22
N MET A 229 -0.01 -16.95 -9.56
CA MET A 229 -0.54 -17.97 -8.66
C MET A 229 -0.90 -19.27 -9.38
N MET A 230 -1.43 -19.21 -10.61
CA MET A 230 -1.64 -20.41 -11.44
C MET A 230 -0.31 -21.09 -11.81
N SER A 231 0.73 -20.33 -12.16
CA SER A 231 2.07 -20.87 -12.40
C SER A 231 2.66 -21.55 -11.16
N PHE A 232 2.40 -21.02 -9.96
CA PHE A 232 2.80 -21.66 -8.70
C PHE A 232 2.01 -22.93 -8.40
N PHE A 233 0.72 -23.01 -8.75
CA PHE A 233 -0.04 -24.25 -8.54
C PHE A 233 0.55 -25.40 -9.33
N ASP A 234 0.91 -25.17 -10.60
CA ASP A 234 1.55 -26.20 -11.42
C ASP A 234 2.94 -26.58 -10.84
N LEU A 235 3.69 -25.63 -10.28
CA LEU A 235 4.92 -25.91 -9.54
C LEU A 235 4.68 -26.80 -8.31
N PHE A 236 3.64 -26.54 -7.52
CA PHE A 236 3.30 -27.37 -6.36
C PHE A 236 2.86 -28.78 -6.76
N TYR A 237 2.11 -28.92 -7.86
CA TYR A 237 1.77 -30.23 -8.42
C TYR A 237 2.99 -31.01 -8.87
N ALA A 238 3.99 -30.34 -9.47
CA ALA A 238 5.26 -30.97 -9.86
C ALA A 238 6.08 -31.45 -8.64
N ILE A 239 6.04 -30.71 -7.52
CA ILE A 239 6.67 -31.16 -6.26
C ILE A 239 5.97 -32.41 -5.73
N GLU A 240 4.63 -32.41 -5.72
CA GLU A 240 3.83 -33.49 -5.16
C GLU A 240 3.90 -34.78 -6.02
N SER A 241 4.09 -34.64 -7.34
CA SER A 241 4.27 -35.76 -8.26
C SER A 241 5.61 -36.49 -8.10
N GLY A 242 6.53 -35.96 -7.29
CA GLY A 242 7.83 -36.57 -7.01
C GLY A 242 8.89 -36.29 -8.09
N GLN A 243 8.68 -35.32 -8.98
CA GLN A 243 9.74 -34.85 -9.87
C GLN A 243 10.84 -34.16 -9.06
N VAL A 244 12.09 -34.49 -9.39
CA VAL A 244 13.27 -33.88 -8.75
C VAL A 244 13.38 -32.44 -9.23
N MET A 245 12.99 -31.49 -8.39
CA MET A 245 13.18 -30.07 -8.61
C MET A 245 14.67 -29.74 -8.78
N SER A 246 15.05 -29.19 -9.94
CA SER A 246 16.41 -28.68 -10.12
C SER A 246 16.60 -27.39 -9.33
N GLN A 247 17.86 -27.02 -9.02
CA GLN A 247 18.17 -25.78 -8.32
C GLN A 247 17.73 -24.53 -9.11
N GLU A 248 17.61 -24.64 -10.44
CA GLU A 248 17.16 -23.57 -11.34
C GLU A 248 15.66 -23.26 -11.14
N HIS A 249 14.82 -24.28 -10.93
CA HIS A 249 13.39 -24.11 -10.68
C HIS A 249 13.12 -23.25 -9.43
N ASN A 250 13.91 -23.44 -8.38
CA ASN A 250 13.79 -22.65 -7.15
C ASN A 250 14.21 -21.18 -7.38
N GLY A 251 15.23 -20.94 -8.20
CA GLY A 251 15.70 -19.59 -8.54
C GLY A 251 14.65 -18.81 -9.34
N GLU A 252 14.08 -19.44 -10.36
CA GLU A 252 13.02 -18.87 -11.19
C GLU A 252 11.76 -18.58 -10.36
N ALA A 253 11.37 -19.49 -9.46
CA ALA A 253 10.21 -19.34 -8.60
C ALA A 253 10.36 -18.15 -7.63
N VAL A 254 11.55 -17.99 -7.06
CA VAL A 254 11.89 -16.84 -6.21
C VAL A 254 11.89 -15.54 -7.01
N LEU A 255 12.43 -15.54 -8.23
CA LEU A 255 12.40 -14.37 -9.11
C LEU A 255 10.96 -13.96 -9.46
N LEU A 256 10.13 -14.91 -9.89
CA LEU A 256 8.75 -14.68 -10.31
C LEU A 256 7.89 -14.16 -9.15
N SER A 257 8.05 -14.75 -7.96
CA SER A 257 7.38 -14.27 -6.74
C SER A 257 7.85 -12.89 -6.31
N ALA A 258 9.15 -12.60 -6.37
CA ALA A 258 9.70 -11.28 -6.06
C ALA A 258 9.18 -10.21 -7.03
N MET A 259 9.10 -10.52 -8.33
CA MET A 259 8.54 -9.62 -9.35
C MET A 259 7.05 -9.37 -9.12
N ALA A 260 6.26 -10.42 -8.89
CA ALA A 260 4.83 -10.31 -8.62
C ALA A 260 4.54 -9.47 -7.37
N LEU A 261 5.29 -9.70 -6.29
CA LEU A 261 5.18 -8.94 -5.05
C LEU A 261 5.60 -7.49 -5.24
N GLY A 262 6.74 -7.24 -5.90
CA GLY A 262 7.22 -5.90 -6.22
C GLY A 262 6.23 -5.10 -7.08
N PHE A 263 5.62 -5.77 -8.05
CA PHE A 263 4.59 -5.19 -8.91
C PHE A 263 3.34 -4.78 -8.10
N ASN A 264 2.84 -5.67 -7.24
CA ASN A 264 1.68 -5.40 -6.38
C ASN A 264 1.94 -4.27 -5.38
N ILE A 265 3.10 -4.26 -4.69
CA ILE A 265 3.47 -3.18 -3.78
C ILE A 265 3.51 -1.84 -4.51
N SER A 266 4.11 -1.82 -5.70
CA SER A 266 4.22 -0.61 -6.52
C SER A 266 2.85 -0.12 -7.01
N GLY A 267 1.99 -1.04 -7.46
CA GLY A 267 0.63 -0.75 -7.88
C GLY A 267 -0.24 -0.20 -6.75
N HIS A 268 -0.22 -0.84 -5.57
CA HIS A 268 -0.93 -0.33 -4.40
C HIS A 268 -0.42 1.03 -3.92
N THR A 269 0.89 1.27 -4.01
CA THR A 269 1.47 2.58 -3.69
C THR A 269 1.02 3.65 -4.69
N ALA A 270 0.98 3.34 -5.98
CA ALA A 270 0.47 4.23 -7.02
C ALA A 270 -1.02 4.55 -6.83
N VAL A 271 -1.83 3.55 -6.49
CA VAL A 271 -3.26 3.74 -6.19
C VAL A 271 -3.45 4.63 -4.97
N LYS A 272 -2.74 4.38 -3.86
CA LYS A 272 -2.79 5.23 -2.66
C LYS A 272 -2.41 6.67 -2.98
N LEU A 273 -1.39 6.87 -3.82
CA LEU A 273 -0.96 8.21 -4.23
C LEU A 273 -2.01 8.90 -5.12
N LEU A 274 -2.65 8.17 -6.03
CA LEU A 274 -3.74 8.70 -6.88
C LEU A 274 -4.99 9.02 -6.08
N SER A 275 -5.33 8.21 -5.07
CA SER A 275 -6.50 8.41 -4.21
C SER A 275 -6.27 9.36 -3.04
N ALA A 276 -5.03 9.84 -2.82
CA ALA A 276 -4.70 10.75 -1.74
C ALA A 276 -5.42 12.11 -1.92
N ASN A 277 -5.97 12.63 -0.82
CA ASN A 277 -6.50 13.98 -0.77
C ASN A 277 -5.39 14.90 -0.27
N TYR A 278 -5.13 16.00 -1.00
CA TYR A 278 -4.19 17.00 -0.52
C TYR A 278 -4.92 18.01 0.37
N PRO A 279 -4.32 18.40 1.51
CA PRO A 279 -4.95 19.30 2.47
C PRO A 279 -5.27 20.65 1.80
N GLY A 280 -6.45 21.16 2.11
CA GLY A 280 -6.99 22.45 1.72
C GLY A 280 -8.22 22.74 2.58
N GLU A 281 -8.65 23.99 2.64
CA GLU A 281 -9.85 24.36 3.38
C GLU A 281 -11.09 23.85 2.62
N SER A 282 -11.92 23.06 3.29
CA SER A 282 -13.20 22.65 2.73
C SER A 282 -14.24 23.74 2.98
N ILE A 283 -14.86 24.26 1.93
CA ILE A 283 -15.94 25.28 1.98
C ILE A 283 -17.22 24.78 2.71
N ALA A 284 -17.19 23.59 3.30
CA ALA A 284 -18.26 23.10 4.17
C ALA A 284 -18.23 23.85 5.52
N GLY A 285 -18.65 25.11 5.55
CA GLY A 285 -18.86 25.84 6.81
C GLY A 285 -18.94 27.37 6.71
N TYR A 286 -18.40 28.00 5.67
CA TYR A 286 -18.47 29.46 5.54
C TYR A 286 -19.49 29.84 4.46
N VAL A 287 -20.77 29.83 4.85
CA VAL A 287 -21.77 30.68 4.21
C VAL A 287 -21.41 32.12 4.58
N VAL A 288 -20.47 32.71 3.84
CA VAL A 288 -20.39 34.16 3.76
C VAL A 288 -21.56 34.57 2.88
N GLU A 289 -22.66 34.90 3.52
CA GLU A 289 -23.80 35.54 2.90
C GLU A 289 -23.34 36.89 2.35
N HIS A 290 -22.97 36.92 1.07
CA HIS A 290 -22.87 38.16 0.32
C HIS A 290 -24.29 38.57 -0.07
N PRO A 291 -24.82 39.71 0.44
CA PRO A 291 -26.07 40.22 -0.06
C PRO A 291 -25.82 40.80 -1.45
N SER A 292 -26.73 40.50 -2.38
CA SER A 292 -26.89 41.13 -3.70
C SER A 292 -26.26 40.38 -4.89
N ARG A 293 -27.00 39.38 -5.40
CA ARG A 293 -27.38 39.39 -6.83
C ARG A 293 -28.63 38.54 -7.05
N ALA A 294 -29.73 39.20 -7.36
CA ALA A 294 -30.94 38.58 -7.84
C ALA A 294 -30.67 37.85 -9.18
N GLN A 295 -31.04 36.57 -9.26
CA GLN A 295 -31.86 35.99 -10.33
C GLN A 295 -32.08 34.48 -10.13
N SER A 296 -33.35 34.14 -9.90
CA SER A 296 -34.10 32.93 -10.31
C SER A 296 -33.62 31.54 -9.90
N PRO A 297 -34.51 30.75 -9.26
CA PRO A 297 -34.97 29.56 -9.96
C PRO A 297 -36.48 29.39 -9.94
N ALA A 298 -36.96 28.77 -11.01
CA ALA A 298 -38.36 28.46 -11.25
C ALA A 298 -38.90 27.35 -10.35
N SER A 299 -40.22 27.42 -10.20
CA SER A 299 -41.18 26.35 -9.89
C SER A 299 -40.99 25.58 -8.59
N ASN A 300 -41.76 25.97 -7.57
CA ASN A 300 -42.90 25.18 -7.11
C ASN A 300 -43.71 26.01 -6.12
N ILE A 301 -44.93 26.39 -6.52
CA ILE A 301 -45.90 27.08 -5.67
C ILE A 301 -46.73 26.02 -4.96
N PRO A 302 -46.78 26.00 -3.62
CA PRO A 302 -48.00 25.71 -2.88
C PRO A 302 -48.67 27.05 -2.52
N THR A 303 -49.85 27.24 -3.08
CA THR A 303 -50.73 28.40 -2.87
C THR A 303 -51.27 28.41 -1.44
N LYS A 304 -50.54 29.05 -0.50
CA LYS A 304 -51.11 29.63 0.71
C LYS A 304 -50.17 30.71 1.24
N ALA A 305 -50.66 31.95 1.37
CA ALA A 305 -49.89 33.00 2.01
C ALA A 305 -49.70 32.67 3.49
N THR A 306 -48.47 32.32 3.87
CA THR A 306 -48.08 32.00 5.25
C THR A 306 -48.24 33.25 6.11
N SER A 307 -48.97 33.14 7.21
CA SER A 307 -49.21 34.27 8.12
C SER A 307 -47.90 34.63 8.86
N ALA A 308 -47.63 35.91 9.10
CA ALA A 308 -46.45 36.36 9.85
C ALA A 308 -46.33 35.68 11.23
N ARG A 309 -47.44 35.23 11.80
CA ARG A 309 -47.49 34.49 13.05
C ARG A 309 -46.96 33.05 12.92
N GLU A 310 -47.21 32.40 11.79
CA GLU A 310 -46.73 31.04 11.46
C GLU A 310 -45.22 31.06 11.17
N VAL A 311 -44.72 32.13 10.54
CA VAL A 311 -43.27 32.36 10.34
C VAL A 311 -42.56 32.59 11.67
N LEU A 312 -43.15 33.36 12.60
CA LEU A 312 -42.56 33.60 13.92
C LEU A 312 -42.57 32.34 14.81
N GLU A 313 -43.59 31.49 14.66
CA GLU A 313 -43.67 30.21 15.37
C GLU A 313 -42.61 29.23 14.85
N GLU A 314 -42.42 29.14 13.53
CA GLU A 314 -41.38 28.31 12.94
C GLU A 314 -39.97 28.81 13.30
N LEU A 315 -39.75 30.12 13.27
CA LEU A 315 -38.47 30.72 13.69
C LEU A 315 -38.18 30.45 15.18
N ALA A 316 -39.19 30.54 16.04
CA ALA A 316 -39.04 30.22 17.46
C ALA A 316 -38.75 28.73 17.68
N ASN A 317 -39.28 27.86 16.82
CA ASN A 317 -39.03 26.43 16.86
C ASN A 317 -37.61 26.09 16.38
N GLU A 318 -37.15 26.73 15.31
CA GLU A 318 -35.80 26.61 14.79
C GLU A 318 -34.77 27.13 15.80
N MET A 319 -35.03 28.28 16.44
CA MET A 319 -34.18 28.80 17.52
C MET A 319 -34.05 27.84 18.71
N ARG A 320 -35.13 27.14 19.07
CA ARG A 320 -35.08 26.12 20.12
C ARG A 320 -34.28 24.89 19.68
N ALA A 321 -34.47 24.43 18.45
CA ALA A 321 -33.71 23.33 17.88
C ALA A 321 -32.20 23.63 17.86
N THR A 322 -31.80 24.80 17.36
CA THR A 322 -30.40 25.23 17.33
C THR A 322 -29.81 25.38 18.74
N ARG A 323 -30.61 25.81 19.72
CA ARG A 323 -30.16 25.90 21.11
C ARG A 323 -29.89 24.52 21.72
N VAL A 324 -30.75 23.54 21.45
CA VAL A 324 -30.55 22.15 21.90
C VAL A 324 -29.32 21.54 21.24
N GLU A 325 -29.14 21.77 19.93
CA GLU A 325 -27.95 21.31 19.20
C GLU A 325 -26.66 21.94 19.75
N SER A 326 -26.68 23.24 20.05
CA SER A 326 -25.53 23.94 20.64
C SER A 326 -25.15 23.40 22.03
N GLU A 327 -26.14 23.07 22.87
CA GLU A 327 -25.87 22.45 24.18
C GLU A 327 -25.36 21.01 24.04
N MET A 328 -25.89 20.23 23.08
CA MET A 328 -25.38 18.90 22.76
C MET A 328 -23.91 18.94 22.31
N LEU A 329 -23.57 19.89 21.43
CA LEU A 329 -22.20 20.10 20.97
C LEU A 329 -21.27 20.51 22.13
N ARG A 330 -21.75 21.33 23.08
CA ARG A 330 -20.99 21.67 24.29
C ARG A 330 -20.67 20.45 25.15
N VAL A 331 -21.62 19.53 25.31
CA VAL A 331 -21.42 18.28 26.05
C VAL A 331 -20.43 17.36 25.32
N GLN A 332 -20.52 17.24 23.99
CA GLN A 332 -19.55 16.46 23.22
C GLN A 332 -18.12 17.06 23.31
N LEU A 333 -18.01 18.39 23.32
CA LEU A 333 -16.73 19.07 23.45
C LEU A 333 -16.12 18.85 24.85
N SER A 334 -16.94 18.84 25.91
CA SER A 334 -16.43 18.53 27.26
C SER A 334 -15.99 17.06 27.41
N GLU A 335 -16.73 16.11 26.81
CA GLU A 335 -16.36 14.69 26.81
C GLU A 335 -15.05 14.45 26.04
N THR A 336 -14.92 15.02 24.84
CA THR A 336 -13.68 14.91 24.05
C THR A 336 -12.49 15.53 24.77
N ARG A 337 -12.68 16.66 25.48
CA ARG A 337 -11.64 17.25 26.32
C ARG A 337 -11.18 16.30 27.42
N ILE A 338 -12.12 15.61 28.09
CA ILE A 338 -11.78 14.60 29.11
C ILE A 338 -10.97 13.45 28.49
N GLN A 339 -11.38 12.96 27.32
CA GLN A 339 -10.65 11.91 26.61
C GLN A 339 -9.23 12.35 26.23
N VAL A 340 -9.05 13.58 25.75
CA VAL A 340 -7.72 14.13 25.45
C VAL A 340 -6.87 14.21 26.71
N THR A 341 -7.40 14.71 27.83
CA THR A 341 -6.64 14.75 29.10
C THR A 341 -6.26 13.37 29.61
N SER A 342 -7.13 12.36 29.41
CA SER A 342 -6.82 10.97 29.74
C SER A 342 -5.68 10.43 28.89
N LEU A 343 -5.73 10.66 27.57
CA LEU A 343 -4.68 10.25 26.64
C LEU A 343 -3.35 10.96 26.92
N GLU A 344 -3.38 12.26 27.27
CA GLU A 344 -2.20 13.00 27.71
C GLU A 344 -1.57 12.37 28.95
N SER A 345 -2.38 11.99 29.95
CA SER A 345 -1.89 11.31 31.16
C SER A 345 -1.30 9.93 30.88
N GLU A 346 -1.88 9.19 29.92
CA GLU A 346 -1.37 7.89 29.50
C GLU A 346 -0.08 8.02 28.69
N LEU A 347 0.03 9.05 27.87
CA LEU A 347 1.25 9.40 27.13
C LEU A 347 2.37 9.78 28.10
N GLU A 348 2.10 10.59 29.13
CA GLU A 348 3.07 10.91 30.19
C GLU A 348 3.53 9.64 30.93
N ARG A 349 2.60 8.73 31.28
CA ARG A 349 2.94 7.43 31.88
C ARG A 349 3.80 6.56 30.95
N LYS A 350 3.52 6.57 29.65
CA LYS A 350 4.31 5.82 28.65
C LYS A 350 5.69 6.42 28.41
N THR A 351 5.81 7.74 28.46
CA THR A 351 7.11 8.44 28.36
C THR A 351 8.00 8.10 29.55
N THR A 352 7.47 8.13 30.78
CA THR A 352 8.23 7.72 31.97
C THR A 352 8.61 6.24 31.96
N GLU A 353 7.75 5.36 31.43
CA GLU A 353 8.10 3.95 31.18
C GLU A 353 9.26 3.82 30.17
N LEU A 354 9.28 4.63 29.10
CA LEU A 354 10.35 4.62 28.10
C LEU A 354 11.68 5.17 28.64
N GLU A 355 11.66 6.25 29.40
CA GLU A 355 12.86 6.79 30.07
C GLU A 355 13.47 5.77 31.03
N ALA A 356 12.63 5.03 31.78
CA ALA A 356 13.10 3.95 32.64
C ALA A 356 13.76 2.80 31.84
N ILE A 357 13.19 2.45 30.69
CA ILE A 357 13.80 1.44 29.80
C ILE A 357 15.13 1.96 29.23
N GLN A 358 15.21 3.23 28.84
CA GLN A 358 16.46 3.83 28.34
C GLN A 358 17.55 3.86 29.41
N ALA A 359 17.21 4.24 30.65
CA ALA A 359 18.13 4.19 31.77
C ALA A 359 18.65 2.75 32.01
N LEU A 360 17.75 1.76 32.00
CA LEU A 360 18.11 0.35 32.12
C LEU A 360 19.04 -0.10 30.98
N THR A 361 18.77 0.31 29.74
CA THR A 361 19.64 -0.04 28.60
C THR A 361 21.03 0.57 28.75
N HIS A 362 21.13 1.80 29.25
CA HIS A 362 22.41 2.45 29.48
C HIS A 362 23.22 1.77 30.61
N ASP A 363 22.54 1.38 31.68
CA ASP A 363 23.17 0.60 32.75
C ASP A 363 23.62 -0.79 32.28
N MET A 364 22.80 -1.47 31.47
CA MET A 364 23.17 -2.76 30.87
C MET A 364 24.38 -2.61 29.94
N GLU A 365 24.42 -1.57 29.12
CA GLU A 365 25.57 -1.27 28.26
C GLU A 365 26.83 -0.96 29.07
N ARG A 366 26.70 -0.24 30.19
CA ARG A 366 27.81 0.00 31.12
C ARG A 366 28.32 -1.29 31.75
N ILE A 367 27.42 -2.21 32.14
CA ILE A 367 27.79 -3.54 32.66
C ILE A 367 28.54 -4.34 31.58
N ILE A 368 28.06 -4.32 30.33
CA ILE A 368 28.73 -5.00 29.21
C ILE A 368 30.14 -4.43 29.01
N LYS A 369 30.31 -3.10 28.94
CA LYS A 369 31.63 -2.47 28.79
C LYS A 369 32.56 -2.77 29.96
N GLN A 370 32.08 -2.73 31.20
CA GLN A 370 32.87 -3.12 32.37
C GLN A 370 33.26 -4.61 32.35
N SER A 371 32.41 -5.47 31.79
CA SER A 371 32.72 -6.90 31.64
C SER A 371 33.76 -7.16 30.55
N GLU A 372 33.73 -6.40 29.43
CA GLU A 372 34.73 -6.47 28.36
C GLU A 372 36.10 -5.93 28.81
N ASP A 373 36.13 -4.85 29.60
CA ASP A 373 37.37 -4.32 30.19
C ASP A 373 37.96 -5.25 31.27
N SER A 374 37.16 -6.15 31.84
CA SER A 374 37.59 -7.20 32.77
C SER A 374 38.13 -8.45 32.06
N SER A 375 38.91 -8.26 30.99
CA SER A 375 39.57 -9.26 30.12
C SER A 375 40.61 -10.16 30.83
N ASN A 376 40.35 -10.61 32.06
CA ASN A 376 41.07 -11.72 32.71
C ASN A 376 40.28 -12.47 33.80
N LYS A 377 38.96 -12.28 33.91
CA LYS A 377 38.11 -13.17 34.71
C LYS A 377 36.90 -13.61 33.88
N ASN A 378 37.12 -14.64 33.08
CA ASN A 378 36.03 -15.53 32.67
C ASN A 378 35.35 -16.03 33.95
N LEU A 379 34.23 -15.41 34.32
CA LEU A 379 33.28 -15.95 35.28
C LEU A 379 32.69 -17.22 34.66
N SER A 380 33.46 -18.30 34.80
CA SER A 380 32.96 -19.65 34.65
C SER A 380 31.79 -19.79 35.62
N LEU A 381 30.57 -19.77 35.09
CA LEU A 381 29.34 -20.14 35.80
C LEU A 381 29.35 -21.58 36.35
N MET A 382 30.47 -22.30 36.18
CA MET A 382 30.79 -23.57 36.82
C MET A 382 31.45 -23.41 38.20
N ASP A 383 32.11 -22.29 38.48
CA ASP A 383 33.01 -22.11 39.64
C ASP A 383 32.30 -21.55 40.90
N SER A 384 31.03 -21.16 40.78
CA SER A 384 30.18 -20.76 41.93
C SER A 384 29.26 -21.88 42.45
N VAL A 385 29.35 -23.09 41.88
CA VAL A 385 28.52 -24.26 42.27
C VAL A 385 29.33 -25.28 43.10
N LEU A 386 30.64 -25.08 43.30
CA LEU A 386 31.48 -26.05 43.99
C LEU A 386 31.68 -25.81 45.49
N VAL A 387 31.00 -24.82 46.09
CA VAL A 387 31.09 -24.57 47.55
C VAL A 387 29.72 -24.25 48.13
N GLY A 388 29.05 -25.29 48.62
CA GLY A 388 27.91 -25.19 49.54
C GLY A 388 26.55 -25.50 48.91
N ASP A 389 26.15 -26.77 48.87
CA ASP A 389 25.42 -27.39 49.99
C ASP A 389 25.00 -28.82 49.58
N SER A 390 25.64 -29.82 50.20
CA SER A 390 25.37 -31.23 49.97
C SER A 390 24.23 -31.72 50.87
N LEU A 391 23.03 -31.14 50.74
CA LEU A 391 21.91 -31.47 51.64
C LEU A 391 20.49 -31.40 51.05
N PHE A 392 20.31 -31.48 49.72
CA PHE A 392 18.99 -31.81 49.17
C PHE A 392 19.05 -32.89 48.10
N ASN A 393 18.39 -33.98 48.44
CA ASN A 393 18.23 -35.20 47.69
C ASN A 393 17.28 -34.95 46.50
N GLY A 394 17.75 -35.27 45.29
CA GLY A 394 16.95 -35.68 44.13
C GLY A 394 15.72 -34.83 43.76
N ASP A 395 15.90 -33.92 42.80
CA ASP A 395 15.09 -34.01 41.58
C ASP A 395 15.90 -33.52 40.38
N LYS A 396 15.87 -34.27 39.29
CA LYS A 396 16.56 -33.92 38.04
C LYS A 396 15.82 -32.74 37.42
N ILE A 397 16.25 -31.52 37.72
CA ILE A 397 15.80 -30.36 36.96
C ILE A 397 16.55 -30.39 35.63
N ASP A 398 15.88 -30.92 34.60
CA ASP A 398 16.35 -30.82 33.22
C ASP A 398 16.59 -29.36 32.87
N LYS A 399 17.82 -29.07 32.48
CA LYS A 399 18.27 -27.77 31.99
C LYS A 399 17.57 -27.44 30.67
N GLN A 400 16.37 -26.88 30.74
CA GLN A 400 15.84 -26.02 29.68
C GLN A 400 16.08 -24.56 30.07
N VAL A 401 17.34 -24.13 30.00
CA VAL A 401 17.64 -22.69 29.92
C VAL A 401 17.26 -22.28 28.50
N VAL A 402 15.98 -21.94 28.31
CA VAL A 402 15.50 -21.32 27.07
C VAL A 402 16.08 -19.91 27.03
N ASN A 403 17.20 -19.78 26.33
CA ASN A 403 17.94 -18.54 26.17
C ASN A 403 17.25 -17.67 25.10
N ASP A 404 15.98 -17.32 25.32
CA ASP A 404 15.24 -16.38 24.46
C ASP A 404 15.61 -14.94 24.88
N PRO A 405 16.33 -14.18 24.03
CA PRO A 405 16.72 -12.81 24.34
C PRO A 405 15.52 -11.93 24.68
N LYS A 406 14.35 -12.22 24.11
CA LYS A 406 13.11 -11.46 24.36
C LYS A 406 12.55 -11.76 25.75
N ALA A 407 12.61 -13.00 26.20
CA ALA A 407 12.18 -13.40 27.54
C ALA A 407 13.11 -12.81 28.62
N ILE A 408 14.42 -12.83 28.38
CA ILE A 408 15.43 -12.25 29.28
C ILE A 408 15.26 -10.73 29.38
N ALA A 409 15.09 -10.03 28.26
CA ALA A 409 14.83 -8.59 28.26
C ALA A 409 13.53 -8.24 29.01
N LYS A 410 12.46 -9.03 28.82
CA LYS A 410 11.19 -8.84 29.53
C LYS A 410 11.36 -9.05 31.03
N ALA A 411 12.03 -10.12 31.44
CA ALA A 411 12.29 -10.42 32.85
C ALA A 411 13.17 -9.35 33.51
N ALA A 412 14.19 -8.84 32.81
CA ALA A 412 15.05 -7.76 33.31
C ALA A 412 14.27 -6.45 33.51
N ILE A 413 13.40 -6.08 32.56
CA ILE A 413 12.53 -4.90 32.69
C ILE A 413 11.55 -5.07 33.86
N GLU A 414 10.98 -6.25 34.03
CA GLU A 414 10.02 -6.56 35.10
C GLU A 414 10.70 -6.53 36.49
N ALA A 415 11.88 -7.13 36.62
CA ALA A 415 12.67 -7.07 37.85
C ALA A 415 13.09 -5.63 38.19
N TYR A 416 13.48 -4.82 37.20
CA TYR A 416 13.79 -3.40 37.42
C TYR A 416 12.57 -2.60 37.88
N LYS A 417 11.38 -2.88 37.33
CA LYS A 417 10.12 -2.26 37.78
C LYS A 417 9.79 -2.64 39.24
N ALA A 418 9.95 -3.91 39.60
CA ALA A 418 9.70 -4.39 40.96
C ALA A 418 10.68 -3.79 41.98
N GLY A 419 11.97 -3.69 41.64
CA GLY A 419 12.96 -3.06 42.52
C GLY A 419 12.67 -1.58 42.80
N ARG A 420 12.03 -0.87 41.86
CA ARG A 420 11.65 0.54 42.04
C ARG A 420 10.37 0.72 42.87
N THR A 421 9.46 -0.24 42.87
CA THR A 421 8.30 -0.23 43.76
C THR A 421 8.70 -0.52 45.21
N ASP A 422 9.64 -1.44 45.43
CA ASP A 422 10.11 -1.80 46.78
C ASP A 422 10.88 -0.66 47.45
N VAL A 423 11.67 0.11 46.68
CA VAL A 423 12.36 1.31 47.17
C VAL A 423 11.35 2.41 47.55
N LYS A 424 10.26 2.58 46.79
CA LYS A 424 9.21 3.56 47.11
C LYS A 424 8.40 3.18 48.35
N SER A 425 8.20 1.89 48.62
CA SER A 425 7.54 1.44 49.86
C SER A 425 8.46 1.52 51.08
N ALA A 426 9.77 1.30 50.92
CA ALA A 426 10.73 1.41 52.01
C ALA A 426 11.00 2.87 52.43
N GLU A 427 10.82 3.83 51.53
CA GLU A 427 10.98 5.27 51.81
C GLU A 427 9.73 5.90 52.48
N LEU A 428 8.61 5.16 52.57
CA LEU A 428 7.37 5.59 53.24
C LEU A 428 7.23 5.09 54.69
N ASP A 429 8.18 4.27 55.18
CA ASP A 429 8.21 3.68 56.53
C ASP A 429 9.29 4.29 57.45
N PHE A 430 9.79 5.50 57.14
CA PHE A 430 10.65 6.30 58.03
C PHE A 430 10.03 7.64 58.42
#